data_AF-A0A9P0P3Y5-F1
#
_entry.id   AF-A0A9P0P3Y5-F1
#
_cell.length_a   1.000
_cell.length_b   1.000
_cell.length_c   1.000
_cell.angle_alpha   90.00
_cell.angle_beta   90.00
_cell.angle_gamma   90.00
#
_symmetry.space_group_name_H-M   'P 1'
#
loop_
_entity.id
_entity.type
_entity.pdbx_description
1 polymer ?
#
loop_
_entity_poly.entity_id
_entity_poly.type
_entity_poly.pdbx_seq_one_letter_code
_entity_poly.pdbx_strand_id
1 'polypeptide(L)'
;MWCSNGVLDNALIELLWRYALKTEMVTDDDSIAAIEILRMCALGRKTIIQTNMEVVVDLASSPRAKENMKLLGACCELLATAFEPVDIMGDTGPMKIPVQDFFFTGLVNTLVDNFFKKMPFYHKAMLSAVDFIYKMCGKPEMLCEELLVRIVDELVKRKAQMPKIPIYQLIR
;
A
#
# COMPACT_ATOMS: atom_id res chain seq x y z
N MET A 1 18.97 0.97 21.14
CA MET A 1 18.07 0.84 19.97
C MET A 1 18.65 -0.26 19.09
N TRP A 2 17.87 -1.18 18.51
CA TRP A 2 18.45 -2.34 17.78
C TRP A 2 19.28 -1.93 16.54
N CYS A 3 18.86 -0.85 15.85
CA CYS A 3 19.64 -0.24 14.78
C CYS A 3 20.85 0.56 15.30
N SER A 4 20.78 1.17 16.49
CA SER A 4 21.89 1.95 17.06
C SER A 4 23.00 1.08 17.66
N ASN A 5 22.68 -0.17 18.00
CA ASN A 5 23.59 -1.11 18.66
C ASN A 5 24.24 -2.08 17.66
N GLY A 6 24.03 -1.90 16.34
CA GLY A 6 24.65 -2.73 15.30
C GLY A 6 24.12 -4.16 15.18
N VAL A 7 23.04 -4.51 15.88
CA VAL A 7 22.45 -5.86 15.84
C VAL A 7 21.76 -6.13 14.50
N LEU A 8 21.22 -5.09 13.87
CA LEU A 8 20.66 -5.12 12.53
C LEU A 8 21.62 -4.36 11.60
N ASP A 9 22.63 -5.07 11.13
CA ASP A 9 23.63 -4.54 10.22
C ASP A 9 23.10 -4.43 8.78
N ASN A 10 23.90 -3.85 7.89
CA ASN A 10 23.50 -3.67 6.51
C ASN A 10 23.36 -5.01 5.75
N ALA A 11 24.07 -6.06 6.17
CA ALA A 11 24.00 -7.38 5.54
C ALA A 11 22.64 -8.04 5.82
N LEU A 12 22.12 -7.93 7.04
CA LEU A 12 20.77 -8.40 7.39
C LEU A 12 19.68 -7.61 6.66
N ILE A 13 19.83 -6.29 6.54
CA ILE A 13 18.90 -5.47 5.75
C ILE A 13 18.90 -5.88 4.28
N GLU A 14 20.07 -6.15 3.70
CA GLU A 14 20.18 -6.64 2.34
C GLU A 14 19.51 -8.01 2.17
N LEU A 15 19.70 -8.94 3.12
CA LEU A 15 19.03 -10.23 3.11
C LEU A 15 17.50 -10.10 3.17
N LEU A 16 16.98 -9.20 4.00
CA LEU A 16 15.54 -8.92 4.05
C LEU A 16 15.01 -8.39 2.72
N TRP A 17 15.76 -7.54 2.02
CA TRP A 17 15.38 -7.08 0.68
C TRP A 17 15.31 -8.24 -0.33
N ARG A 18 16.27 -9.17 -0.28
CA ARG A 18 16.26 -10.37 -1.13
C ARG A 18 15.04 -11.25 -0.87
N TYR A 19 14.62 -11.38 0.40
CA TYR A 19 13.40 -12.11 0.78
C TYR A 19 12.14 -11.36 0.31
N ALA A 20 12.07 -10.05 0.51
CA ALA A 20 10.98 -9.20 0.05
C ALA A 20 10.78 -9.30 -1.47
N LEU A 21 11.88 -9.27 -2.23
CA LEU A 21 11.87 -9.37 -3.69
C LEU A 21 11.73 -10.80 -4.21
N LYS A 22 11.82 -11.80 -3.33
CA LYS A 22 11.86 -13.23 -3.68
C LYS A 22 12.98 -13.59 -4.65
N THR A 23 14.16 -12.97 -4.48
CA THR A 23 15.37 -13.41 -5.19
C THR A 23 15.99 -14.65 -4.53
N GLU A 24 15.50 -15.01 -3.33
CA GLU A 24 15.78 -16.25 -2.63
C GLU A 24 14.58 -17.21 -2.74
N MET A 25 14.80 -18.50 -2.46
CA MET A 25 13.71 -19.48 -2.42
C MET A 25 12.86 -19.30 -1.16
N VAL A 26 11.87 -18.41 -1.22
CA VAL A 26 10.99 -18.06 -0.10
C VAL A 26 9.51 -18.07 -0.52
N THR A 27 8.63 -18.25 0.45
CA THR A 27 7.17 -18.19 0.24
C THR A 27 6.69 -16.73 0.12
N ASP A 28 5.42 -16.54 -0.25
CA ASP A 28 4.81 -15.21 -0.24
C ASP A 28 4.69 -14.65 1.18
N ASP A 29 4.39 -15.50 2.17
CA ASP A 29 4.28 -15.06 3.55
C ASP A 29 5.67 -14.67 4.11
N ASP A 30 6.75 -15.37 3.74
CA ASP A 30 8.13 -14.98 4.09
C ASP A 30 8.49 -13.61 3.48
N SER A 31 8.12 -13.38 2.23
CA SER A 31 8.32 -12.11 1.52
C SER A 31 7.59 -10.96 2.21
N ILE A 32 6.32 -11.17 2.58
CA ILE A 32 5.51 -10.18 3.30
C ILE A 32 6.10 -9.92 4.70
N ALA A 33 6.50 -10.97 5.42
CA ALA A 33 7.14 -10.82 6.73
C ALA A 33 8.44 -10.01 6.64
N ALA A 34 9.24 -10.22 5.59
CA ALA A 34 10.45 -9.45 5.35
C ALA A 34 10.13 -7.95 5.11
N ILE A 35 9.06 -7.64 4.36
CA ILE A 35 8.59 -6.25 4.14
C ILE A 35 8.16 -5.61 5.47
N GLU A 36 7.45 -6.34 6.33
CA GLU A 36 7.06 -5.83 7.66
C GLU A 36 8.27 -5.57 8.56
N ILE A 37 9.28 -6.43 8.52
CA ILE A 37 10.53 -6.21 9.26
C ILE A 37 11.28 -5.01 8.70
N LEU A 38 11.37 -4.87 7.38
CA LEU A 38 11.96 -3.70 6.73
C LEU A 38 11.24 -2.42 7.12
N ARG A 39 9.90 -2.46 7.23
CA ARG A 39 9.07 -1.36 7.70
C ARG A 39 9.41 -0.98 9.13
N MET A 40 9.50 -1.95 10.05
CA MET A 40 9.93 -1.68 11.43
C MET A 40 11.33 -1.07 11.48
N CYS A 41 12.25 -1.54 10.63
CA CYS A 41 13.59 -0.96 10.54
C CYS A 41 13.56 0.47 9.99
N ALA A 42 12.74 0.74 8.96
CA ALA A 42 12.59 2.05 8.34
C ALA A 42 11.99 3.11 9.29
N LEU A 43 11.14 2.68 10.23
CA LEU A 43 10.67 3.56 11.31
C LEU A 43 11.82 4.05 12.21
N GLY A 44 12.84 3.22 12.44
CA GLY A 44 14.03 3.60 13.21
C GLY A 44 15.16 4.25 12.39
N ARG A 45 15.24 3.94 11.09
CA ARG A 45 16.25 4.44 10.15
C ARG A 45 15.65 4.66 8.76
N LYS A 46 15.18 5.89 8.49
CA LYS A 46 14.47 6.30 7.27
C LYS A 46 15.23 6.02 5.97
N THR A 47 16.57 6.07 6.01
CA THR A 47 17.42 5.82 4.84
C THR A 47 17.22 4.43 4.22
N ILE A 48 16.70 3.45 4.98
CA ILE A 48 16.37 2.10 4.47
C ILE A 48 15.34 2.17 3.34
N ILE A 49 14.28 2.96 3.52
CA ILE A 49 13.23 3.08 2.52
C ILE A 49 13.52 4.19 1.50
N GLN A 50 14.12 5.32 1.92
CA GLN A 50 14.43 6.43 1.01
C GLN A 50 15.34 6.01 -0.15
N THR A 51 16.28 5.09 0.09
CA THR A 51 17.19 4.56 -0.95
C THR A 51 16.58 3.46 -1.82
N ASN A 52 15.43 2.91 -1.44
CA ASN A 52 14.79 1.76 -2.11
C ASN A 52 13.32 2.02 -2.47
N MET A 53 12.90 3.29 -2.51
CA MET A 53 11.48 3.63 -2.71
C MET A 53 10.96 3.13 -4.06
N GLU A 54 11.73 3.31 -5.14
CA GLU A 54 11.39 2.84 -6.48
C GLU A 54 11.20 1.32 -6.51
N VAL A 55 12.08 0.57 -5.83
CA VAL A 55 11.99 -0.90 -5.73
C VAL A 55 10.66 -1.34 -5.09
N VAL A 56 10.20 -0.63 -4.05
CA VAL A 56 8.92 -0.96 -3.40
C VAL A 56 7.73 -0.52 -4.25
N VAL A 57 7.84 0.60 -4.97
CA VAL A 57 6.83 1.06 -5.94
C VAL A 57 6.65 0.05 -7.07
N ASP A 58 7.75 -0.46 -7.64
CA ASP A 58 7.74 -1.49 -8.66
C ASP A 58 7.10 -2.78 -8.14
N LEU A 59 7.47 -3.18 -6.91
CA LEU A 59 6.88 -4.35 -6.29
C LEU A 59 5.37 -4.19 -6.05
N ALA A 60 4.94 -3.03 -5.54
CA ALA A 60 3.53 -2.71 -5.31
C ALA A 60 2.72 -2.64 -6.63
N SER A 61 3.38 -2.28 -7.73
CA SER A 61 2.78 -2.21 -9.07
C SER A 61 2.79 -3.54 -9.82
N SER A 62 3.53 -4.52 -9.33
CA SER A 62 3.70 -5.82 -9.97
C SER A 62 2.40 -6.62 -10.07
N PRO A 63 2.27 -7.54 -11.04
CA PRO A 63 1.14 -8.47 -11.09
C PRO A 63 0.96 -9.24 -9.77
N ARG A 64 2.07 -9.59 -9.10
CA ARG A 64 2.08 -10.27 -7.80
C ARG A 64 1.31 -9.48 -6.73
N ALA A 65 1.56 -8.18 -6.63
CA ALA A 65 0.86 -7.34 -5.66
C ALA A 65 -0.61 -7.10 -6.03
N LYS A 66 -0.95 -7.03 -7.33
CA LYS A 66 -2.34 -6.88 -7.79
C LYS A 66 -3.23 -8.08 -7.45
N GLU A 67 -2.64 -9.27 -7.34
CA GLU A 67 -3.33 -10.51 -6.98
C GLU A 67 -3.20 -10.87 -5.49
N ASN A 68 -2.23 -10.28 -4.78
CA ASN A 68 -2.00 -10.51 -3.36
C ASN A 68 -2.16 -9.22 -2.55
N MET A 69 -3.37 -9.00 -2.02
CA MET A 69 -3.70 -7.79 -1.26
C MET A 69 -2.90 -7.66 0.05
N LYS A 70 -2.44 -8.75 0.65
CA LYS A 70 -1.54 -8.65 1.81
C LYS A 70 -0.22 -7.97 1.41
N LEU A 71 0.35 -8.40 0.29
CA LEU A 71 1.60 -7.84 -0.23
C LEU A 71 1.42 -6.38 -0.61
N LEU A 72 0.35 -6.03 -1.33
CA LEU A 72 0.06 -4.64 -1.68
C LEU A 72 -0.04 -3.76 -0.43
N GLY A 73 -0.79 -4.21 0.59
CA GLY A 73 -0.91 -3.51 1.87
C GLY A 73 0.44 -3.29 2.53
N ALA A 74 1.24 -4.35 2.69
CA ALA A 74 2.57 -4.27 3.31
C ALA A 74 3.50 -3.30 2.56
N CYS A 75 3.48 -3.30 1.22
CA CYS A 75 4.24 -2.32 0.43
C CYS A 75 3.78 -0.89 0.69
N CYS A 76 2.47 -0.62 0.70
CA CYS A 76 1.94 0.71 1.00
C CYS A 76 2.34 1.17 2.42
N GLU A 77 2.27 0.28 3.40
CA GLU A 77 2.68 0.61 4.77
C GLU A 77 4.18 0.90 4.91
N LEU A 78 5.02 0.17 4.17
CA LEU A 78 6.45 0.43 4.09
C LEU A 78 6.73 1.77 3.41
N LEU A 79 6.11 2.02 2.25
CA LEU A 79 6.25 3.29 1.52
C LEU A 79 5.80 4.49 2.37
N ALA A 80 4.73 4.34 3.14
CA ALA A 80 4.25 5.39 4.05
C ALA A 80 5.27 5.77 5.13
N THR A 81 6.25 4.90 5.43
CA THR A 81 7.35 5.23 6.35
C THR A 81 8.41 6.13 5.73
N ALA A 82 8.45 6.30 4.40
CA ALA A 82 9.38 7.22 3.73
C ALA A 82 9.03 8.70 4.03
N PHE A 83 7.78 8.97 4.42
CA PHE A 83 7.35 10.31 4.79
C PHE A 83 8.14 10.85 5.99
N GLU A 84 8.57 12.10 5.86
CA GLU A 84 9.08 12.94 6.94
C GLU A 84 8.08 14.08 7.18
N PRO A 85 7.54 14.25 8.39
CA PRO A 85 6.69 15.40 8.68
C PRO A 85 7.50 16.70 8.54
N VAL A 86 6.85 17.75 8.04
CA VAL A 86 7.42 19.11 7.91
C VAL A 86 8.05 19.51 9.25
N ASP A 87 9.32 19.90 9.25
CA ASP A 87 9.84 20.72 10.33
C ASP A 87 9.20 22.11 10.21
N ILE A 88 8.41 22.53 11.20
CA ILE A 88 7.70 23.83 11.20
C ILE A 88 8.70 25.00 11.04
N MET A 89 9.99 24.76 11.29
CA MET A 89 11.08 25.72 11.12
C MET A 89 11.94 25.51 9.86
N GLY A 90 11.68 24.47 9.07
CA GLY A 90 12.43 24.11 7.86
C GLY A 90 11.81 24.67 6.58
N ASP A 91 12.65 25.22 5.70
CA ASP A 91 12.24 25.86 4.42
C ASP A 91 11.83 24.83 3.33
N THR A 92 12.01 23.54 3.60
CA THR A 92 11.66 22.43 2.71
C THR A 92 10.52 21.61 3.32
N GLY A 93 9.30 21.84 2.86
CA GLY A 93 8.18 20.94 3.13
C GLY A 93 8.46 19.52 2.60
N PRO A 94 7.73 18.49 3.08
CA PRO A 94 7.90 17.12 2.63
C PRO A 94 7.71 17.05 1.13
N MET A 95 8.62 16.35 0.46
CA MET A 95 8.50 16.05 -0.95
C MET A 95 7.26 15.19 -1.17
N LYS A 96 6.17 15.84 -1.58
CA LYS A 96 4.94 15.15 -1.98
C LYS A 96 5.05 14.72 -3.44
N ILE A 97 4.67 13.47 -3.70
CA ILE A 97 4.62 12.91 -5.04
C ILE A 97 3.46 13.58 -5.79
N PRO A 98 3.66 14.03 -7.05
CA PRO A 98 2.60 14.57 -7.88
C PRO A 98 1.42 13.60 -8.01
N VAL A 99 0.21 14.13 -8.06
CA VAL A 99 -1.03 13.34 -8.18
C VAL A 99 -1.04 12.52 -9.48
N GLN A 100 -0.42 13.05 -10.53
CA GLN A 100 -0.36 12.45 -11.88
C GLN A 100 0.69 11.33 -11.99
N ASP A 101 1.31 10.93 -10.88
CA ASP A 101 2.24 9.81 -10.90
C ASP A 101 1.53 8.50 -11.29
N PHE A 102 2.18 7.73 -12.16
CA PHE A 102 1.63 6.49 -12.70
C PHE A 102 1.33 5.48 -11.59
N PHE A 103 2.08 5.53 -10.48
CA PHE A 103 1.89 4.64 -9.35
C PHE A 103 0.53 4.85 -8.69
N PHE A 104 0.15 6.09 -8.38
CA PHE A 104 -1.14 6.37 -7.76
C PHE A 104 -2.31 5.97 -8.66
N THR A 105 -2.19 6.23 -9.96
CA THR A 105 -3.19 5.82 -10.94
C THR A 105 -3.32 4.28 -10.97
N GLY A 106 -2.19 3.56 -10.99
CA GLY A 106 -2.15 2.10 -10.92
C GLY A 106 -2.73 1.53 -9.62
N LEU A 107 -2.46 2.20 -8.49
CA LEU A 107 -2.96 1.83 -7.17
C LEU A 107 -4.48 1.98 -7.09
N VAL A 108 -5.03 3.13 -7.51
CA VAL A 108 -6.47 3.38 -7.56
C VAL A 108 -7.17 2.36 -8.46
N ASN A 109 -6.62 2.12 -9.67
CA ASN A 109 -7.14 1.09 -10.57
C ASN A 109 -7.19 -0.29 -9.91
N THR A 110 -6.10 -0.69 -9.25
CA THR A 110 -6.01 -2.00 -8.56
C THR A 110 -7.04 -2.12 -7.44
N LEU A 111 -7.27 -1.05 -6.68
CA LEU A 111 -8.29 -1.04 -5.62
C LEU A 111 -9.71 -1.13 -6.19
N VAL A 112 -10.03 -0.35 -7.23
CA VAL A 112 -11.35 -0.39 -7.89
C VAL A 112 -11.62 -1.76 -8.47
N ASP A 113 -10.67 -2.31 -9.23
CA ASP A 113 -10.82 -3.60 -9.93
C ASP A 113 -11.02 -4.78 -8.97
N ASN A 114 -10.51 -4.66 -7.73
CA ASN A 114 -10.60 -5.70 -6.72
C ASN A 114 -11.71 -5.49 -5.69
N PHE A 115 -12.33 -4.31 -5.61
CA PHE A 115 -13.37 -4.00 -4.60
C PHE A 115 -14.55 -4.99 -4.64
N PHE A 116 -14.98 -5.37 -5.85
CA PHE A 116 -16.13 -6.26 -6.04
C PHE A 116 -15.75 -7.75 -6.16
N LYS A 117 -14.46 -8.08 -6.05
CA LYS A 117 -13.96 -9.44 -6.09
C LYS A 117 -13.84 -9.99 -4.66
N LYS A 118 -13.95 -11.30 -4.50
CA LYS A 118 -13.71 -11.97 -3.22
C LYS A 118 -12.20 -12.09 -2.98
N MET A 119 -11.55 -10.97 -2.68
CA MET A 119 -10.11 -10.88 -2.42
C MET A 119 -9.84 -10.90 -0.91
N PRO A 120 -9.12 -11.92 -0.39
CA PRO A 120 -8.68 -11.92 0.99
C PRO A 120 -7.87 -10.67 1.31
N PHE A 121 -8.02 -10.11 2.52
CA PHE A 121 -7.25 -8.96 3.00
C PHE A 121 -7.44 -7.63 2.24
N TYR A 122 -8.37 -7.55 1.28
CA TYR A 122 -8.65 -6.33 0.52
C TYR A 122 -8.85 -5.10 1.42
N HIS A 123 -9.69 -5.21 2.46
CA HIS A 123 -9.97 -4.07 3.35
C HIS A 123 -8.71 -3.51 4.03
N LYS A 124 -7.75 -4.38 4.39
CA LYS A 124 -6.48 -3.95 4.98
C LYS A 124 -5.63 -3.23 3.94
N ALA A 125 -5.48 -3.82 2.75
CA ALA A 125 -4.75 -3.21 1.65
C ALA A 125 -5.30 -1.83 1.28
N MET A 126 -6.62 -1.70 1.20
CA MET A 126 -7.31 -0.44 0.94
C MET A 126 -7.00 0.60 2.02
N LEU A 127 -7.05 0.22 3.30
CA LEU A 127 -6.72 1.13 4.40
C LEU A 127 -5.26 1.61 4.33
N SER A 128 -4.32 0.68 4.13
CA SER A 128 -2.89 0.98 4.02
C SER A 128 -2.60 1.86 2.81
N ALA A 129 -3.27 1.61 1.67
CA ALA A 129 -3.15 2.42 0.46
C ALA A 129 -3.67 3.85 0.65
N VAL A 130 -4.83 4.01 1.32
CA VAL A 130 -5.39 5.34 1.62
C VAL A 130 -4.47 6.11 2.58
N ASP A 131 -3.97 5.48 3.64
CA ASP A 131 -3.02 6.12 4.56
C ASP A 131 -1.73 6.56 3.83
N PHE A 132 -1.21 5.71 2.94
CA PHE A 132 -0.08 6.05 2.08
C PHE A 132 -0.40 7.24 1.15
N ILE A 133 -1.56 7.26 0.50
CA ILE A 133 -2.00 8.36 -0.38
C ILE A 133 -2.02 9.67 0.41
N TYR A 134 -2.64 9.71 1.60
CA TYR A 134 -2.72 10.92 2.41
C TYR A 134 -1.36 11.43 2.89
N LYS A 135 -0.42 10.52 3.17
CA LYS A 135 0.95 10.90 3.57
C LYS A 135 1.79 11.42 2.42
N MET A 136 1.71 10.77 1.25
CA MET A 136 2.70 10.94 0.19
C MET A 136 2.21 11.76 -1.01
N CYS A 137 0.90 11.88 -1.22
CA CYS A 137 0.35 12.58 -2.38
C CYS A 137 0.22 14.09 -2.14
N GLY A 138 0.49 14.88 -3.20
CA GLY A 138 0.25 16.33 -3.26
C GLY A 138 -1.20 16.72 -2.95
N LYS A 139 -2.16 16.01 -3.55
CA LYS A 139 -3.61 16.23 -3.38
C LYS A 139 -4.34 14.89 -3.19
N PRO A 140 -4.28 14.30 -1.98
CA PRO A 140 -4.84 12.97 -1.73
C PRO A 140 -6.34 12.91 -1.95
N GLU A 141 -7.06 14.00 -1.64
CA GLU A 141 -8.51 14.11 -1.82
C GLU A 141 -8.95 13.75 -3.23
N MET A 142 -8.17 14.15 -4.26
CA MET A 142 -8.51 13.88 -5.67
C MET A 142 -8.46 12.39 -6.00
N LEU A 143 -7.47 11.67 -5.48
CA LEU A 143 -7.32 10.23 -5.71
C LEU A 143 -8.38 9.43 -4.93
N CYS A 144 -8.67 9.85 -3.70
CA CYS A 144 -9.70 9.22 -2.89
C CYS A 144 -11.11 9.49 -3.44
N GLU A 145 -11.37 10.68 -3.97
CA GLU A 145 -12.60 11.00 -4.69
C GLU A 145 -12.74 10.13 -5.94
N GLU A 146 -11.68 9.98 -6.75
CA GLU A 146 -11.71 9.09 -7.93
C GLU A 146 -12.06 7.65 -7.55
N LEU A 147 -11.41 7.10 -6.51
CA LEU A 147 -11.69 5.77 -5.98
C LEU A 147 -13.16 5.63 -5.57
N LEU A 148 -13.68 6.62 -4.80
CA LEU A 148 -15.06 6.61 -4.31
C LEU A 148 -16.07 6.68 -5.45
N VAL A 149 -15.91 7.63 -6.37
CA VAL A 149 -16.82 7.82 -7.51
C VAL A 149 -16.92 6.54 -8.34
N ARG A 150 -15.78 5.92 -8.67
CA ARG A 150 -15.76 4.68 -9.48
C ARG A 150 -16.44 3.51 -8.78
N ILE A 151 -16.26 3.37 -7.47
CA ILE A 151 -16.93 2.33 -6.68
C ILE A 151 -18.44 2.61 -6.59
N VAL A 152 -18.83 3.86 -6.32
CA VAL A 152 -20.25 4.26 -6.21
C VAL A 152 -20.98 4.06 -7.53
N ASP A 153 -20.38 4.44 -8.66
CA ASP A 153 -20.97 4.25 -9.98
C ASP A 153 -21.25 2.77 -10.27
N GLU A 154 -20.33 1.89 -9.90
CA GLU A 154 -20.51 0.45 -10.05
C GLU A 154 -21.55 -0.12 -9.07
N LEU A 155 -21.60 0.39 -7.83
CA LEU A 155 -22.66 0.04 -6.87
C LEU A 155 -24.05 0.45 -7.36
N VAL A 156 -24.18 1.64 -7.97
CA VAL A 156 -25.44 2.12 -8.54
C VAL A 156 -25.91 1.19 -9.68
N LYS A 157 -25.00 0.80 -10.58
CA LYS A 157 -25.30 -0.16 -11.66
C LYS A 157 -25.77 -1.50 -11.11
N ARG A 158 -25.06 -2.04 -10.12
CA ARG A 158 -25.42 -3.32 -9.47
C ARG A 158 -26.75 -3.23 -8.74
N LYS A 159 -27.01 -2.13 -8.01
CA LYS A 159 -28.29 -1.88 -7.33
C LYS A 159 -29.47 -1.89 -8.30
N ALA A 160 -29.31 -1.31 -9.50
CA ALA A 160 -30.35 -1.33 -10.52
C ALA A 160 -30.66 -2.74 -11.05
N GLN A 161 -29.69 -3.65 -10.99
CA GLN A 161 -29.81 -5.05 -11.42
C GLN A 161 -30.26 -5.99 -10.30
N MET A 162 -30.26 -5.54 -9.03
CA MET A 162 -30.67 -6.39 -7.91
C MET A 162 -32.17 -6.70 -8.02
N PRO A 163 -32.55 -7.99 -7.97
CA PRO A 163 -33.96 -8.34 -7.88
C PRO A 163 -34.53 -7.73 -6.60
N LYS A 164 -35.72 -7.13 -6.66
CA LYS A 164 -36.45 -6.68 -5.47
C LYS A 164 -36.79 -7.93 -4.66
N ILE A 165 -35.98 -8.25 -3.66
CA ILE A 165 -36.24 -9.38 -2.76
C ILE A 165 -37.49 -9.02 -1.95
N PRO A 166 -38.60 -9.76 -2.07
CA PRO A 166 -39.76 -9.49 -1.27
C PRO A 166 -39.50 -9.84 0.20
N ILE A 167 -39.98 -8.97 1.09
CA ILE A 167 -39.64 -8.88 2.52
C ILE A 167 -39.77 -10.22 3.27
N TYR A 168 -40.64 -11.12 2.82
CA TYR A 168 -40.87 -12.42 3.45
C TYR A 168 -39.71 -13.42 3.33
N GLN A 169 -38.70 -13.17 2.48
CA GLN A 169 -37.50 -14.02 2.42
C GLN A 169 -36.37 -13.58 3.37
N LEU A 170 -36.53 -12.44 4.07
CA LEU A 170 -35.54 -11.91 5.02
C LEU A 170 -35.80 -12.32 6.48
N ILE A 171 -36.88 -13.06 6.74
CA ILE A 171 -37.19 -13.63 8.05
C ILE A 171 -36.84 -15.12 8.01
N ARG A 172 -35.69 -15.48 8.56
CA ARG A 172 -35.34 -16.85 8.97
C ARG A 172 -34.72 -16.79 10.34
#